data_AF-A0AAV1LQT9-F1
#
_entry.id   AF-A0AAV1LQT9-F1
#
_cell.length_a   1.000
_cell.length_b   1.000
_cell.length_c   1.000
_cell.angle_alpha   90.00
_cell.angle_beta   90.00
_cell.angle_gamma   90.00
#
_symmetry.space_group_name_H-M   'P 1'
#
loop_
_entity.id
_entity.type
_entity.pdbx_description
1 polymer ?
#
loop_
_entity_poly.entity_id
_entity_poly.type
_entity_poly.pdbx_seq_one_letter_code
_entity_poly.pdbx_strand_id
1 'polypeptide(L)'
;MSDYEPVAGPSSASDALLEEPSHIDEDFSDDGDYVKRRLYVSEIMFMWNLSDIVRELGTNEQCVRYSEDEGLVLKNRKCGKHKTNMKISYSSGCKSLGTFICAKASCKGKAGGSGVKISRRQGTFFENVTLDMPHIYYLIYAYSQGWSYNQTIHEDPYKRQRQQCLSPNTICDWYNYCREVVVIYYLEKQNQFTGKIGGPGKIVQIDESKFGKRKYNKGRHIEGHWVLGMIEDGSEDLRLEVCPDNIRSAEVLVPLIQRHVAAGTTIHTDCWRAYDCLAEHGYTHKKVNHSDPDNPFVAEDGTHTQRIESQWRAVKRFFRKQNYNNSQSFTDVIVEYLWRRNVEKFKKDPFKEIMRAIKHVY
;
A
#
# COMPACT_ATOMS: atom_id res chain seq x y z
N MET A 1 -19.55 10.17 -72.13
CA MET A 1 -20.03 8.82 -71.81
C MET A 1 -18.93 7.88 -72.26
N SER A 2 -17.89 7.70 -71.44
CA SER A 2 -17.84 6.75 -70.29
C SER A 2 -17.72 5.30 -70.82
N ASP A 3 -16.74 4.48 -70.47
CA ASP A 3 -15.65 4.62 -69.51
C ASP A 3 -14.49 3.70 -69.93
N TYR A 4 -13.32 4.07 -69.41
CA TYR A 4 -12.00 3.53 -69.64
C TYR A 4 -11.71 2.47 -68.55
N GLU A 5 -11.48 1.22 -68.92
CA GLU A 5 -10.91 0.22 -68.00
C GLU A 5 -9.38 0.24 -68.06
N PRO A 6 -8.70 0.19 -66.89
CA PRO A 6 -7.35 -0.36 -66.87
C PRO A 6 -7.11 -1.40 -65.74
N VAL A 7 -6.61 -2.55 -66.18
CA VAL A 7 -5.42 -3.32 -65.74
C VAL A 7 -5.08 -3.41 -64.23
N ALA A 8 -4.85 -4.67 -63.79
CA ALA A 8 -4.49 -5.08 -62.44
C ALA A 8 -2.98 -5.06 -62.09
N GLY A 9 -2.68 -4.86 -60.79
CA GLY A 9 -1.53 -5.40 -60.03
C GLY A 9 -0.79 -4.39 -59.14
N PRO A 10 -0.08 -4.78 -58.05
CA PRO A 10 -0.20 -5.98 -57.19
C PRO A 10 -0.23 -5.69 -55.66
N SER A 11 -0.57 -6.72 -54.87
CA SER A 11 -0.06 -7.02 -53.51
C SER A 11 -0.19 -5.99 -52.37
N SER A 12 -1.00 -6.30 -51.36
CA SER A 12 -0.48 -6.53 -49.98
C SER A 12 -1.59 -7.08 -49.08
N ALA A 13 -1.21 -8.05 -48.25
CA ALA A 13 -2.05 -8.66 -47.24
C ALA A 13 -2.51 -7.59 -46.23
N SER A 14 -3.81 -7.41 -46.07
CA SER A 14 -4.38 -6.59 -45.00
C SER A 14 -4.55 -7.45 -43.75
N ASP A 15 -3.72 -7.18 -42.75
CA ASP A 15 -3.87 -7.63 -41.37
C ASP A 15 -5.30 -7.42 -40.87
N ALA A 16 -6.00 -8.50 -40.59
CA ALA A 16 -7.25 -8.47 -39.84
C ALA A 16 -6.92 -8.17 -38.37
N LEU A 17 -6.92 -6.87 -38.03
CA LEU A 17 -6.97 -6.41 -36.65
C LEU A 17 -8.29 -6.89 -36.04
N LEU A 18 -8.19 -7.86 -35.13
CA LEU A 18 -9.29 -8.25 -34.26
C LEU A 18 -9.64 -7.05 -33.37
N GLU A 19 -10.77 -6.41 -33.64
CA GLU A 19 -11.39 -5.44 -32.74
C GLU A 19 -11.86 -6.17 -31.48
N GLU A 20 -11.28 -5.83 -30.33
CA GLU A 20 -11.78 -6.28 -29.03
C GLU A 20 -13.12 -5.57 -28.72
N PRO A 21 -14.14 -6.28 -28.19
CA PRO A 21 -15.44 -5.69 -27.97
C PRO A 21 -15.41 -4.64 -26.84
N SER A 22 -16.04 -3.51 -27.13
CA SER A 22 -16.27 -2.40 -26.21
C SER A 22 -17.03 -2.86 -24.96
N HIS A 23 -16.39 -2.78 -23.79
CA HIS A 23 -17.06 -2.92 -22.50
C HIS A 23 -18.17 -1.87 -22.36
N ILE A 24 -19.41 -2.35 -22.36
CA ILE A 24 -20.59 -1.61 -21.95
C ILE A 24 -20.55 -1.54 -20.41
N ASP A 25 -20.46 -0.32 -19.88
CA ASP A 25 -20.68 -0.04 -18.46
C ASP A 25 -22.19 -0.18 -18.20
N GLU A 26 -22.64 -1.35 -17.74
CA GLU A 26 -23.97 -1.53 -17.17
C GLU A 26 -23.92 -1.79 -15.66
N ASP A 27 -24.78 -1.06 -14.96
CA ASP A 27 -25.02 -1.06 -13.52
C ASP A 27 -25.62 -2.42 -13.12
N PHE A 28 -24.89 -3.20 -12.35
CA PHE A 28 -25.40 -4.42 -11.71
C PHE A 28 -25.34 -4.26 -10.18
N SER A 29 -26.53 -4.13 -9.61
CA SER A 29 -26.87 -4.20 -8.19
C SER A 29 -27.19 -5.64 -7.77
N ASP A 30 -26.64 -6.07 -6.62
CA ASP A 30 -26.90 -7.31 -5.84
C ASP A 30 -26.64 -8.66 -6.55
N ASP A 31 -26.06 -9.70 -5.94
CA ASP A 31 -25.88 -9.98 -4.51
C ASP A 31 -24.82 -11.10 -4.32
N GLY A 32 -24.05 -10.99 -3.24
CA GLY A 32 -22.98 -11.91 -2.85
C GLY A 32 -22.18 -11.32 -1.70
N ASP A 33 -22.92 -10.95 -0.66
CA ASP A 33 -22.53 -9.90 0.27
C ASP A 33 -21.38 -10.33 1.21
N TYR A 34 -20.21 -9.72 1.01
CA TYR A 34 -19.19 -9.63 2.06
C TYR A 34 -19.81 -8.85 3.22
N VAL A 35 -20.35 -9.57 4.21
CA VAL A 35 -20.84 -8.93 5.44
C VAL A 35 -19.62 -8.47 6.24
N LYS A 36 -19.13 -7.25 5.91
CA LYS A 36 -18.11 -6.54 6.67
C LYS A 36 -18.60 -6.47 8.12
N ARG A 37 -18.08 -7.34 8.99
CA ARG A 37 -18.40 -7.31 10.43
C ARG A 37 -18.27 -5.87 10.91
N ARG A 38 -19.38 -5.33 11.38
CA ARG A 38 -19.41 -4.01 12.03
C ARG A 38 -18.64 -4.12 13.33
N LEU A 39 -17.80 -3.12 13.60
CA LEU A 39 -17.15 -3.00 14.90
C LEU A 39 -18.21 -2.77 15.97
N TYR A 40 -18.04 -3.39 17.13
CA TYR A 40 -18.80 -3.04 18.32
C TYR A 40 -18.38 -1.65 18.83
N VAL A 41 -19.29 -0.95 19.49
CA VAL A 41 -19.00 0.36 20.11
C VAL A 41 -17.80 0.25 21.06
N SER A 42 -17.72 -0.84 21.84
CA SER A 42 -16.58 -1.10 22.71
C SER A 42 -15.26 -1.18 21.95
N GLU A 43 -15.21 -1.87 20.80
CA GLU A 43 -14.01 -1.97 19.97
C GLU A 43 -13.59 -0.58 19.44
N ILE A 44 -14.55 0.23 18.97
CA ILE A 44 -14.29 1.59 18.44
C ILE A 44 -13.77 2.51 19.54
N MET A 45 -14.36 2.47 20.74
CA MET A 45 -13.99 3.35 21.86
C MET A 45 -12.55 3.11 22.35
N PHE A 46 -11.94 1.95 22.08
CA PHE A 46 -10.55 1.65 22.41
C PHE A 46 -9.55 1.97 21.29
N MET A 47 -10.04 2.38 20.11
CA MET A 47 -9.21 2.83 19.00
C MET A 47 -8.88 4.31 19.15
N TRP A 48 -7.67 4.69 18.75
CA TRP A 48 -7.27 6.08 18.67
C TRP A 48 -8.15 6.85 17.68
N ASN A 49 -8.66 7.99 18.13
CA ASN A 49 -9.33 8.98 17.30
C ASN A 49 -8.62 10.35 17.35
N LEU A 50 -9.10 11.32 16.57
CA LEU A 50 -8.48 12.66 16.51
C LEU A 50 -8.48 13.36 17.87
N SER A 51 -9.53 13.18 18.69
CA SER A 51 -9.57 13.77 20.03
C SER A 51 -8.48 13.18 20.93
N ASP A 52 -8.21 11.88 20.84
CA ASP A 52 -7.10 11.25 21.56
C ASP A 52 -5.75 11.79 21.09
N ILE A 53 -5.56 11.98 19.78
CA ILE A 53 -4.33 12.60 19.25
C ILE A 53 -4.12 14.00 19.83
N VAL A 54 -5.17 14.83 19.87
CA VAL A 54 -5.06 16.19 20.42
C VAL A 54 -4.88 16.19 21.94
N ARG A 55 -5.57 15.28 22.65
CA ARG A 55 -5.54 15.22 24.12
C ARG A 55 -4.23 14.62 24.65
N GLU A 56 -3.75 13.55 24.03
CA GLU A 56 -2.60 12.76 24.49
C GLU A 56 -1.29 13.13 23.79
N LEU A 57 -1.34 13.77 22.60
CA LEU A 57 -0.17 14.15 21.78
C LEU A 57 -0.25 15.60 21.29
N GLY A 58 -0.97 16.46 22.02
CA GLY A 58 -1.17 17.86 21.66
C GLY A 58 -0.01 18.79 21.98
N THR A 59 0.87 18.41 22.92
CA THR A 59 2.07 19.19 23.29
C THR A 59 3.36 18.45 23.00
N ASN A 60 4.48 19.19 22.94
CA ASN A 60 5.79 18.57 22.74
C ASN A 60 6.15 17.64 23.91
N GLU A 61 5.84 18.01 25.15
CA GLU A 61 6.11 17.22 26.35
C GLU A 61 5.37 15.88 26.30
N GLN A 62 4.09 15.92 25.93
CA GLN A 62 3.26 14.75 25.71
C GLN A 62 3.85 13.84 24.62
N CYS A 63 4.21 14.42 23.47
CA CYS A 63 4.81 13.69 22.37
C CYS A 63 6.16 13.05 22.76
N VAL A 64 7.01 13.75 23.51
CA VAL A 64 8.30 13.21 24.00
C VAL A 64 8.04 12.01 24.90
N ARG A 65 7.14 12.14 25.87
CA ARG A 65 6.78 11.07 26.79
C ARG A 65 6.24 9.84 26.05
N TYR A 66 5.32 10.05 25.13
CA TYR A 66 4.78 8.96 24.31
C TYR A 66 5.87 8.28 23.47
N SER A 67 6.71 9.07 22.79
CA SER A 67 7.83 8.54 21.98
C SER A 67 8.78 7.70 22.83
N GLU A 68 9.00 8.12 24.08
CA GLU A 68 9.82 7.42 25.05
C GLU A 68 9.18 6.12 25.56
N ASP A 69 7.88 6.14 25.86
CA ASP A 69 7.13 5.00 26.40
C ASP A 69 6.89 3.92 25.34
N GLU A 70 6.64 4.32 24.09
CA GLU A 70 6.53 3.40 22.96
C GLU A 70 7.89 2.90 22.47
N GLY A 71 8.99 3.53 22.92
CA GLY A 71 10.35 3.16 22.53
C GLY A 71 10.76 3.64 21.14
N LEU A 72 10.09 4.67 20.62
CA LEU A 72 10.43 5.33 19.35
C LEU A 72 11.68 6.23 19.48
N VAL A 73 12.05 6.60 20.71
CA VAL A 73 13.29 7.30 21.03
C VAL A 73 13.93 6.74 22.29
N LEU A 74 15.27 6.77 22.33
CA LEU A 74 16.01 6.33 23.50
C LEU A 74 15.80 7.26 24.71
N LYS A 75 15.53 6.67 25.88
CA LYS A 75 15.49 7.37 27.19
C LYS A 75 16.88 7.63 27.77
N ASN A 76 17.86 6.81 27.40
CA ASN A 76 19.22 6.91 27.91
C ASN A 76 20.23 6.53 26.83
N ARG A 77 21.43 7.11 26.93
CA ARG A 77 22.57 6.80 26.06
C ARG A 77 23.86 6.96 26.84
N LYS A 78 24.78 6.02 26.69
CA LYS A 78 26.14 6.13 27.23
C LYS A 78 27.03 6.90 26.27
N CYS A 79 27.89 7.75 26.80
CA CYS A 79 28.92 8.41 26.01
C CYS A 79 29.86 7.37 25.40
N GLY A 80 30.12 7.45 24.09
CA GLY A 80 31.03 6.51 23.41
C GLY A 80 32.44 6.49 24.01
N LYS A 81 32.93 7.65 24.49
CA LYS A 81 34.26 7.84 25.10
C LYS A 81 34.30 7.48 26.59
N HIS A 82 33.37 8.00 27.39
CA HIS A 82 33.42 7.87 28.86
C HIS A 82 32.60 6.70 29.41
N LYS A 83 31.76 6.07 28.59
CA LYS A 83 30.84 4.97 28.96
C LYS A 83 29.87 5.31 30.11
N THR A 84 29.79 6.57 30.53
CA THR A 84 28.82 7.09 31.50
C THR A 84 27.55 7.57 30.82
N ASN A 85 26.42 7.54 31.53
CA ASN A 85 25.15 8.07 31.03
C ASN A 85 25.24 9.56 30.71
N MET A 86 24.71 9.94 29.54
CA MET A 86 24.60 11.32 29.10
C MET A 86 23.34 11.97 29.69
N LYS A 87 23.39 13.29 29.91
CA LYS A 87 22.21 14.06 30.33
C LYS A 87 21.38 14.42 29.11
N ILE A 88 20.06 14.47 29.25
CA ILE A 88 19.18 15.02 28.20
C ILE A 88 19.05 16.52 28.44
N SER A 89 19.31 17.30 27.40
CA SER A 89 19.04 18.73 27.37
C SER A 89 17.94 19.00 26.36
N TYR A 90 16.97 19.80 26.78
CA TYR A 90 15.96 20.37 25.91
C TYR A 90 16.38 21.81 25.59
N SER A 91 16.46 22.17 24.32
CA SER A 91 16.74 23.55 23.93
C SER A 91 15.54 24.42 24.29
N SER A 92 15.77 25.56 24.95
CA SER A 92 14.73 26.53 25.26
C SER A 92 13.96 26.91 23.98
N GLY A 93 12.65 26.65 23.96
CA GLY A 93 11.76 26.99 22.84
C GLY A 93 11.66 25.99 21.69
N CYS A 94 12.28 24.80 21.77
CA CYS A 94 12.39 23.92 20.60
C CYS A 94 11.49 22.68 20.66
N LYS A 95 10.67 22.58 19.61
CA LYS A 95 10.02 21.46 18.90
C LYS A 95 10.75 20.09 18.86
N SER A 96 11.63 19.77 19.81
CA SER A 96 12.69 18.77 19.71
C SER A 96 12.56 17.70 20.78
N LEU A 97 12.89 16.46 20.41
CA LEU A 97 12.93 15.30 21.32
C LEU A 97 14.07 15.38 22.37
N GLY A 98 14.86 16.45 22.35
CA GLY A 98 16.01 16.65 23.22
C GLY A 98 17.31 16.15 22.61
N THR A 99 18.42 16.46 23.27
CA THR A 99 19.78 16.09 22.86
C THR A 99 20.51 15.46 24.02
N PHE A 100 21.17 14.32 23.79
CA PHE A 100 22.10 13.74 24.74
C PHE A 100 23.39 14.55 24.78
N ILE A 101 23.79 14.98 25.97
CA ILE A 101 25.01 15.75 26.22
C ILE A 101 25.88 15.03 27.25
N CYS A 102 27.16 14.81 26.91
CA CYS A 102 28.13 14.30 27.87
C CYS A 102 28.56 15.39 28.85
N ALA A 103 28.43 15.13 30.15
CA ALA A 103 28.78 16.09 31.19
C ALA A 103 30.30 16.19 31.46
N LYS A 104 31.11 15.25 30.98
CA LYS A 104 32.55 15.17 31.28
C LYS A 104 33.33 16.26 30.55
N ALA A 105 34.22 16.94 31.28
CA ALA A 105 35.02 18.06 30.76
C ALA A 105 35.85 17.68 29.53
N SER A 106 36.44 16.47 29.50
CA SER A 106 37.21 15.97 28.34
C SER A 106 36.37 15.60 27.11
N CYS A 107 35.05 15.78 27.17
CA CYS A 107 34.15 15.76 26.02
C CYS A 107 33.71 17.17 25.60
N LYS A 108 33.92 18.21 26.42
CA LYS A 108 33.66 19.61 26.09
C LYS A 108 34.83 20.11 25.24
N GLY A 109 34.55 20.68 24.07
CA GLY A 109 35.61 21.14 23.16
C GLY A 109 36.50 22.21 23.81
N LYS A 110 37.69 22.46 23.25
CA LYS A 110 38.51 23.61 23.67
C LYS A 110 37.72 24.90 23.42
N ALA A 111 37.76 25.85 24.36
CA ALA A 111 37.08 27.15 24.34
C ALA A 111 35.53 27.12 24.37
N GLY A 112 34.93 26.68 25.49
CA GLY A 112 33.48 26.84 25.72
C GLY A 112 32.56 26.05 24.77
N GLY A 113 33.13 25.25 23.88
CA GLY A 113 32.42 24.42 22.91
C GLY A 113 31.59 23.34 23.58
N SER A 114 30.33 23.25 23.18
CA SER A 114 29.38 22.30 23.76
C SER A 114 29.83 20.86 23.53
N GLY A 115 30.08 20.12 24.61
CA GLY A 115 30.63 18.77 24.50
C GLY A 115 29.76 17.79 23.73
N VAL A 116 30.31 16.63 23.34
CA VAL A 116 29.66 15.62 22.45
C VAL A 116 28.12 15.63 22.61
N LYS A 117 27.46 16.14 21.57
CA LYS A 117 26.01 16.27 21.46
C LYS A 117 25.50 15.25 20.47
N ILE A 118 24.50 14.50 20.87
CA ILE A 118 23.82 13.55 19.99
C ILE A 118 22.33 13.82 20.06
N SER A 119 21.73 14.21 18.93
CA SER A 119 20.28 14.40 18.86
C SER A 119 19.56 13.11 19.21
N ARG A 120 18.47 13.19 19.97
CA ARG A 120 17.60 12.03 20.23
C ARG A 120 16.79 11.60 19.01
N ARG A 121 16.82 12.41 17.96
CA ARG A 121 16.26 12.09 16.64
C ARG A 121 17.22 11.29 15.75
N GLN A 122 18.51 11.25 16.09
CA GLN A 122 19.49 10.60 15.23
C GLN A 122 19.23 9.09 15.18
N GLY A 123 19.11 8.53 13.97
CA GLY A 123 18.81 7.13 13.74
C GLY A 123 17.39 6.72 14.13
N THR A 124 16.44 7.66 14.20
CA THR A 124 15.03 7.36 14.47
C THR A 124 14.15 7.91 13.35
N PHE A 125 12.87 7.54 13.36
CA PHE A 125 11.85 8.08 12.44
C PHE A 125 11.69 9.62 12.51
N PHE A 126 12.26 10.26 13.52
CA PHE A 126 12.22 11.71 13.67
C PHE A 126 13.48 12.41 13.15
N GLU A 127 14.43 11.67 12.57
CA GLU A 127 15.68 12.22 12.03
C GLU A 127 15.39 13.21 10.91
N ASN A 128 16.11 14.34 10.89
CA ASN A 128 15.98 15.42 9.90
C ASN A 128 14.59 16.07 9.77
N VAL A 129 13.63 15.72 10.65
CA VAL A 129 12.30 16.32 10.64
C VAL A 129 12.34 17.75 11.19
N THR A 130 11.71 18.69 10.49
CA THR A 130 11.62 20.11 10.88
C THR A 130 10.26 20.51 11.47
N LEU A 131 9.22 19.68 11.29
CA LEU A 131 7.91 19.88 11.92
C LEU A 131 7.98 19.72 13.44
N ASP A 132 7.04 20.36 14.13
CA ASP A 132 6.84 20.13 15.57
C ASP A 132 6.20 18.76 15.83
N MET A 133 6.46 18.21 17.00
CA MET A 133 6.03 16.84 17.32
C MET A 133 4.51 16.64 17.24
N PRO A 134 3.66 17.57 17.72
CA PRO A 134 2.21 17.43 17.58
C PRO A 134 1.75 17.32 16.11
N HIS A 135 2.31 18.11 15.18
CA HIS A 135 1.99 17.99 13.76
C HIS A 135 2.45 16.67 13.16
N ILE A 136 3.60 16.15 13.58
CA ILE A 136 4.11 14.86 13.12
C ILE A 136 3.09 13.76 13.47
N TYR A 137 2.68 13.66 14.73
CA TYR A 137 1.72 12.65 15.18
C TYR A 137 0.34 12.82 14.53
N TYR A 138 -0.11 14.06 14.33
CA TYR A 138 -1.32 14.35 13.56
C TYR A 138 -1.25 13.82 12.12
N LEU A 139 -0.14 14.07 11.41
CA LEU A 139 0.05 13.60 10.04
C LEU A 139 0.14 12.08 9.95
N ILE A 140 0.81 11.43 10.91
CA ILE A 140 0.86 9.97 11.00
C ILE A 140 -0.56 9.40 11.21
N TYR A 141 -1.34 10.02 12.11
CA TYR A 141 -2.73 9.65 12.32
C TYR A 141 -3.58 9.82 11.06
N ALA A 142 -3.53 10.99 10.42
CA ALA A 142 -4.28 11.27 9.19
C ALA A 142 -3.95 10.26 8.07
N TYR A 143 -2.65 9.95 7.89
CA TYR A 143 -2.20 8.90 6.97
C TYR A 143 -2.78 7.53 7.37
N SER A 144 -2.69 7.14 8.64
CA SER A 144 -3.18 5.84 9.12
C SER A 144 -4.67 5.66 8.86
N GLN A 145 -5.46 6.73 8.97
CA GLN A 145 -6.90 6.74 8.69
C GLN A 145 -7.26 6.85 7.20
N GLY A 146 -6.25 7.00 6.32
CA GLY A 146 -6.46 7.09 4.88
C GLY A 146 -7.19 8.37 4.45
N TRP A 147 -7.00 9.46 5.19
CA TRP A 147 -7.60 10.76 4.91
C TRP A 147 -7.08 11.34 3.59
N SER A 148 -7.94 12.07 2.89
CA SER A 148 -7.50 12.85 1.71
C SER A 148 -6.68 14.07 2.16
N TYR A 149 -5.98 14.72 1.22
CA TYR A 149 -5.22 15.93 1.54
C TYR A 149 -6.15 17.05 2.02
N ASN A 150 -7.29 17.23 1.35
CA ASN A 150 -8.28 18.22 1.77
C ASN A 150 -8.80 17.93 3.18
N GLN A 151 -9.15 16.68 3.49
CA GLN A 151 -9.58 16.31 4.84
C GLN A 151 -8.48 16.59 5.86
N THR A 152 -7.23 16.26 5.55
CA THR A 152 -6.07 16.51 6.43
C THR A 152 -5.83 18.00 6.67
N ILE A 153 -6.09 18.86 5.68
CA ILE A 153 -6.02 20.33 5.87
C ILE A 153 -7.19 20.82 6.72
N HIS A 154 -8.40 20.34 6.44
CA HIS A 154 -9.61 20.77 7.13
C HIS A 154 -9.64 20.34 8.60
N GLU A 155 -9.16 19.14 8.92
CA GLU A 155 -9.18 18.57 10.27
C GLU A 155 -7.95 18.96 11.12
N ASP A 156 -6.97 19.69 10.55
CA ASP A 156 -5.76 20.10 11.27
C ASP A 156 -6.13 20.90 12.54
N PRO A 157 -5.87 20.37 13.75
CA PRO A 157 -6.28 21.03 14.99
C PRO A 157 -5.43 22.27 15.30
N TYR A 158 -4.25 22.41 14.68
CA TYR A 158 -3.26 23.43 15.01
C TYR A 158 -3.24 24.61 14.02
N LYS A 159 -3.94 24.49 12.88
CA LYS A 159 -3.98 25.53 11.82
C LYS A 159 -4.33 26.93 12.31
N ARG A 160 -5.23 27.05 13.30
CA ARG A 160 -5.65 28.35 13.88
C ARG A 160 -4.53 28.99 14.69
N GLN A 161 -3.91 28.22 15.58
CA GLN A 161 -2.80 28.68 16.41
C GLN A 161 -1.61 29.11 15.55
N ARG A 162 -1.37 28.42 14.44
CA ARG A 162 -0.29 28.71 13.50
C ARG A 162 -0.62 29.79 12.47
N GLN A 163 -1.89 30.17 12.34
CA GLN A 163 -2.40 31.03 11.26
C GLN A 163 -1.95 30.55 9.87
N GLN A 164 -1.76 29.24 9.71
CA GLN A 164 -1.22 28.64 8.49
C GLN A 164 -1.72 27.20 8.38
N CYS A 165 -2.26 26.85 7.22
CA CYS A 165 -2.61 25.48 6.88
C CYS A 165 -1.39 24.69 6.42
N LEU A 166 -1.41 23.37 6.62
CA LEU A 166 -0.48 22.45 5.99
C LEU A 166 -0.55 22.58 4.46
N SER A 167 0.61 22.65 3.81
CA SER A 167 0.67 22.65 2.35
C SER A 167 0.41 21.23 1.81
N PRO A 168 -0.20 21.09 0.62
CA PRO A 168 -0.36 19.78 -0.02
C PRO A 168 0.96 19.03 -0.21
N ASN A 169 2.05 19.75 -0.49
CA ASN A 169 3.39 19.15 -0.64
C ASN A 169 3.87 18.55 0.69
N THR A 170 3.70 19.27 1.79
CA THR A 170 4.03 18.75 3.13
C THR A 170 3.25 17.47 3.42
N ILE A 171 1.94 17.45 3.14
CA ILE A 171 1.12 16.25 3.38
C ILE A 171 1.60 15.09 2.49
N CYS A 172 1.88 15.35 1.22
CA CYS A 172 2.42 14.37 0.28
C CYS A 172 3.72 13.74 0.80
N ASP A 173 4.70 14.57 1.18
CA ASP A 173 6.00 14.11 1.68
C ASP A 173 5.83 13.25 2.93
N TRP A 174 4.96 13.66 3.86
CA TRP A 174 4.68 12.89 5.08
C TRP A 174 3.95 11.59 4.83
N TYR A 175 3.01 11.58 3.87
CA TYR A 175 2.31 10.36 3.48
C TYR A 175 3.25 9.38 2.79
N ASN A 176 4.19 9.88 1.99
CA ASN A 176 5.24 9.06 1.38
C ASN A 176 6.17 8.48 2.47
N TYR A 177 6.61 9.30 3.42
CA TYR A 177 7.47 8.85 4.50
C TYR A 177 6.80 7.79 5.40
N CYS A 178 5.50 7.96 5.67
CA CYS A 178 4.71 6.93 6.36
C CYS A 178 4.55 5.65 5.53
N ARG A 179 4.35 5.78 4.21
CA ARG A 179 4.24 4.63 3.30
C ARG A 179 5.51 3.82 3.24
N GLU A 180 6.68 4.46 3.13
CA GLU A 180 7.97 3.77 3.12
C GLU A 180 8.12 2.84 4.33
N VAL A 181 7.79 3.33 5.52
CA VAL A 181 7.82 2.52 6.75
C VAL A 181 6.83 1.36 6.70
N VAL A 182 5.59 1.62 6.27
CA VAL A 182 4.57 0.57 6.12
C VAL A 182 5.01 -0.50 5.14
N VAL A 183 5.62 -0.11 4.02
CA VAL A 183 6.09 -1.02 2.97
C VAL A 183 7.19 -1.93 3.51
N ILE A 184 8.23 -1.35 4.12
CA ILE A 184 9.35 -2.11 4.70
C ILE A 184 8.80 -3.10 5.74
N TYR A 185 8.01 -2.61 6.69
CA TYR A 185 7.42 -3.45 7.74
C TYR A 185 6.58 -4.59 7.18
N TYR A 186 5.70 -4.30 6.21
CA TYR A 186 4.77 -5.28 5.70
C TYR A 186 5.46 -6.35 4.85
N LEU A 187 6.42 -5.95 3.99
CA LEU A 187 7.19 -6.89 3.18
C LEU A 187 8.03 -7.83 4.05
N GLU A 188 8.68 -7.31 5.09
CA GLU A 188 9.46 -8.15 6.01
C GLU A 188 8.56 -9.11 6.80
N LYS A 189 7.37 -8.66 7.24
CA LYS A 189 6.40 -9.53 7.88
C LYS A 189 5.84 -10.60 6.95
N GLN A 190 5.56 -10.26 5.69
CA GLN A 190 5.10 -11.25 4.72
C GLN A 190 6.18 -12.31 4.45
N ASN A 191 7.43 -11.88 4.28
CA ASN A 191 8.54 -12.82 4.07
C ASN A 191 8.77 -13.76 5.26
N GLN A 192 8.44 -13.33 6.49
CA GLN A 192 8.63 -14.14 7.70
C GLN A 192 7.43 -15.04 8.04
N PHE A 193 6.20 -14.68 7.65
CA PHE A 193 4.99 -15.31 8.21
C PHE A 193 3.91 -15.74 7.20
N THR A 194 3.92 -15.25 5.95
CA THR A 194 2.94 -15.69 4.96
C THR A 194 3.54 -16.78 4.08
N GLY A 195 3.15 -18.04 4.35
CA GLY A 195 3.43 -19.18 3.47
C GLY A 195 2.71 -19.04 2.11
N LYS A 196 2.60 -20.13 1.35
CA LYS A 196 1.81 -20.14 0.11
C LYS A 196 0.32 -20.35 0.41
N ILE A 197 -0.56 -19.74 -0.39
CA ILE A 197 -1.99 -20.05 -0.41
C ILE A 197 -2.26 -21.31 -1.22
N GLY A 198 -3.44 -21.90 -1.04
CA GLY A 198 -3.86 -23.10 -1.73
C GLY A 198 -3.28 -24.38 -1.12
N GLY A 199 -3.02 -25.35 -1.99
CA GLY A 199 -2.57 -26.70 -1.68
C GLY A 199 -3.56 -27.76 -2.16
N PRO A 200 -3.24 -29.05 -1.96
CA PRO A 200 -4.13 -30.15 -2.35
C PRO A 200 -5.55 -29.97 -1.78
N GLY A 201 -6.55 -30.03 -2.67
CA GLY A 201 -7.96 -29.86 -2.32
C GLY A 201 -8.41 -28.40 -2.08
N LYS A 202 -7.54 -27.41 -2.33
CA LYS A 202 -7.87 -25.98 -2.28
C LYS A 202 -8.01 -25.40 -3.69
N ILE A 203 -8.81 -24.34 -3.78
CA ILE A 203 -9.04 -23.59 -5.01
C ILE A 203 -8.45 -22.19 -4.84
N VAL A 204 -7.73 -21.72 -5.85
CA VAL A 204 -7.26 -20.32 -5.94
C VAL A 204 -7.74 -19.72 -7.25
N GLN A 205 -8.42 -18.58 -7.18
CA GLN A 205 -8.82 -17.81 -8.37
C GLN A 205 -7.71 -16.81 -8.70
N ILE A 206 -7.34 -16.76 -9.98
CA ILE A 206 -6.25 -15.91 -10.50
C ILE A 206 -6.76 -15.14 -11.71
N ASP A 207 -6.47 -13.85 -11.74
CA ASP A 207 -6.80 -12.94 -12.84
C ASP A 207 -5.79 -11.79 -12.87
N GLU A 208 -5.77 -11.03 -13.96
CA GLU A 208 -4.93 -9.85 -14.12
C GLU A 208 -5.73 -8.61 -14.43
N SER A 209 -5.26 -7.49 -13.89
CA SER A 209 -5.85 -6.19 -14.20
C SER A 209 -4.81 -5.16 -14.56
N LYS A 210 -5.08 -4.40 -15.62
CA LYS A 210 -4.28 -3.25 -16.00
C LYS A 210 -4.73 -2.01 -15.23
N PHE A 211 -3.79 -1.36 -14.56
CA PHE A 211 -3.96 -0.11 -13.86
C PHE A 211 -3.37 1.02 -14.70
N GLY A 212 -4.23 1.73 -15.41
CA GLY A 212 -3.88 2.90 -16.22
C GLY A 212 -5.15 3.44 -16.86
N LYS A 213 -5.30 4.76 -16.94
CA LYS A 213 -6.44 5.38 -17.64
C LYS A 213 -5.92 6.24 -18.77
N ARG A 214 -6.53 6.12 -19.95
CA ARG A 214 -6.54 7.21 -20.93
C ARG A 214 -7.37 8.36 -20.35
N LYS A 215 -6.93 9.61 -20.51
CA LYS A 215 -7.78 10.76 -20.18
C LYS A 215 -8.97 10.77 -21.15
N TYR A 216 -10.20 10.53 -20.69
CA TYR A 216 -11.41 10.50 -21.53
C TYR A 216 -11.39 9.52 -22.73
N ASN A 217 -10.66 8.41 -22.65
CA ASN A 217 -10.44 7.49 -23.78
C ASN A 217 -9.85 8.15 -25.05
N LYS A 218 -9.34 9.39 -24.96
CA LYS A 218 -8.76 10.17 -26.07
C LYS A 218 -7.41 10.78 -25.67
N GLY A 219 -6.44 10.84 -26.58
CA GLY A 219 -5.13 11.49 -26.36
C GLY A 219 -4.01 10.55 -25.88
N ARG A 220 -2.93 11.15 -25.34
CA ARG A 220 -1.63 10.50 -25.06
C ARG A 220 -1.79 9.22 -24.21
N HIS A 221 -1.13 8.14 -24.64
CA HIS A 221 -1.05 6.89 -23.89
C HIS A 221 -0.40 7.18 -22.53
N ILE A 222 -1.10 6.84 -21.45
CA ILE A 222 -0.50 6.77 -20.12
C ILE A 222 -0.13 5.30 -19.94
N GLU A 223 1.18 5.06 -19.78
CA GLU A 223 1.72 3.74 -19.47
C GLU A 223 1.11 3.28 -18.13
N GLY A 224 0.40 2.15 -18.16
CA GLY A 224 -0.22 1.57 -16.97
C GLY A 224 0.54 0.35 -16.50
N HIS A 225 0.20 -0.17 -15.32
CA HIS A 225 0.84 -1.35 -14.73
C HIS A 225 -0.10 -2.56 -14.76
N TRP A 226 0.38 -3.68 -15.28
CA TRP A 226 -0.26 -4.98 -15.11
C TRP A 226 -0.02 -5.50 -13.70
N VAL A 227 -1.09 -6.00 -13.09
CA VAL A 227 -1.08 -6.59 -11.75
C VAL A 227 -1.74 -7.96 -11.81
N LEU A 228 -1.05 -8.97 -11.30
CA LEU A 228 -1.57 -10.31 -11.08
C LEU A 228 -2.22 -10.37 -9.71
N GLY A 229 -3.47 -10.80 -9.65
CA GLY A 229 -4.23 -11.00 -8.42
C GLY A 229 -4.52 -12.47 -8.19
N MET A 230 -4.36 -12.91 -6.94
CA MET A 230 -4.60 -14.30 -6.52
C MET A 230 -5.39 -14.31 -5.22
N ILE A 231 -6.48 -15.07 -5.15
CA ILE A 231 -7.29 -15.20 -3.93
C ILE A 231 -7.69 -16.66 -3.71
N GLU A 232 -7.44 -17.17 -2.50
CA GLU A 232 -7.89 -18.51 -2.11
C GLU A 232 -9.40 -18.51 -1.85
N ASP A 233 -10.09 -19.51 -2.40
CA ASP A 233 -11.52 -19.64 -2.18
C ASP A 233 -11.84 -20.11 -0.75
N GLY A 234 -12.98 -19.68 -0.21
CA GLY A 234 -13.28 -19.73 1.22
C GLY A 234 -12.38 -18.85 2.14
N SER A 235 -11.43 -18.08 1.58
CA SER A 235 -10.47 -17.28 2.35
C SER A 235 -10.50 -15.79 1.96
N GLU A 236 -9.99 -14.92 2.84
CA GLU A 236 -9.79 -13.49 2.59
C GLU A 236 -8.30 -13.16 2.38
N ASP A 237 -7.49 -14.14 1.99
CA ASP A 237 -6.07 -13.98 1.66
C ASP A 237 -5.93 -13.61 0.18
N LEU A 238 -5.88 -12.30 -0.08
CA LEU A 238 -5.66 -11.70 -1.38
C LEU A 238 -4.18 -11.35 -1.55
N ARG A 239 -3.59 -11.79 -2.65
CA ARG A 239 -2.22 -11.47 -3.05
C ARG A 239 -2.24 -10.68 -4.34
N LEU A 240 -1.43 -9.63 -4.40
CA LEU A 240 -1.29 -8.75 -5.55
C LEU A 240 0.19 -8.60 -5.87
N GLU A 241 0.56 -8.83 -7.12
CA GLU A 241 1.93 -8.69 -7.60
C GLU A 241 1.93 -7.82 -8.86
N VAL A 242 2.81 -6.82 -8.90
CA VAL A 242 3.04 -6.03 -10.12
C VAL A 242 3.83 -6.89 -11.09
N CYS A 243 3.35 -7.02 -12.33
CA CYS A 243 4.08 -7.75 -13.35
C CYS A 243 5.38 -6.99 -13.71
N PRO A 244 6.57 -7.63 -13.57
CA PRO A 244 7.83 -7.05 -13.99
C PRO A 244 7.79 -6.58 -15.45
N ASP A 245 8.43 -5.44 -15.71
CA ASP A 245 8.50 -4.80 -17.03
C ASP A 245 7.14 -4.59 -17.71
N ASN A 246 6.05 -4.62 -16.94
CA ASN A 246 4.68 -4.55 -17.44
C ASN A 246 4.33 -5.67 -18.45
N ILE A 247 4.93 -6.85 -18.30
CA ILE A 247 4.75 -8.00 -19.19
C ILE A 247 3.79 -9.00 -18.56
N ARG A 248 2.73 -9.35 -19.31
CA ARG A 248 1.77 -10.41 -18.95
C ARG A 248 2.04 -11.59 -19.91
N SER A 249 3.02 -12.44 -19.58
CA SER A 249 3.35 -13.65 -20.35
C SER A 249 3.46 -14.86 -19.42
N ALA A 250 3.39 -16.08 -19.94
CA ALA A 250 3.50 -17.28 -19.13
C ALA A 250 4.82 -17.32 -18.33
N GLU A 251 5.92 -16.90 -18.96
CA GLU A 251 7.27 -16.84 -18.38
C GLU A 251 7.36 -15.88 -17.19
N VAL A 252 6.49 -14.87 -17.14
CA VAL A 252 6.41 -13.91 -16.03
C VAL A 252 5.42 -14.38 -14.98
N LEU A 253 4.24 -14.84 -15.40
CA LEU A 253 3.14 -15.14 -14.49
C LEU A 253 3.33 -16.44 -13.73
N VAL A 254 3.83 -17.49 -14.38
CA VAL A 254 4.04 -18.78 -13.71
C VAL A 254 4.99 -18.66 -12.52
N PRO A 255 6.17 -18.00 -12.62
CA PRO A 255 7.01 -17.79 -11.45
C PRO A 255 6.34 -16.98 -10.33
N LEU A 256 5.53 -15.97 -10.66
CA LEU A 256 4.76 -15.21 -9.67
C LEU A 256 3.73 -16.11 -8.96
N ILE A 257 3.01 -16.94 -9.72
CA ILE A 257 2.07 -17.92 -9.17
C ILE A 257 2.81 -18.91 -8.27
N GLN A 258 3.92 -19.49 -8.72
CA GLN A 258 4.70 -20.45 -7.94
C GLN A 258 5.29 -19.85 -6.65
N ARG A 259 5.56 -18.54 -6.60
CA ARG A 259 5.97 -17.86 -5.37
C ARG A 259 4.88 -17.90 -4.31
N HIS A 260 3.62 -17.79 -4.73
CA HIS A 260 2.48 -17.53 -3.85
C HIS A 260 1.53 -18.70 -3.66
N VAL A 261 1.44 -19.61 -4.62
CA VAL A 261 0.45 -20.69 -4.66
C VAL A 261 1.18 -22.04 -4.49
N ALA A 262 0.68 -22.85 -3.56
CA ALA A 262 1.25 -24.17 -3.28
C ALA A 262 0.97 -25.15 -4.43
N ALA A 263 1.92 -26.04 -4.73
CA ALA A 263 1.70 -27.11 -5.70
C ALA A 263 0.53 -28.03 -5.26
N GLY A 264 -0.15 -28.64 -6.22
CA GLY A 264 -1.36 -29.45 -6.00
C GLY A 264 -2.65 -28.63 -5.88
N THR A 265 -2.58 -27.30 -6.00
CA THR A 265 -3.76 -26.41 -5.99
C THR A 265 -4.58 -26.56 -7.27
N THR A 266 -5.90 -26.46 -7.16
CA THR A 266 -6.79 -26.21 -8.30
C THR A 266 -6.86 -24.72 -8.58
N ILE A 267 -6.40 -24.28 -9.74
CA ILE A 267 -6.40 -22.88 -10.15
C ILE A 267 -7.57 -22.63 -11.10
N HIS A 268 -8.35 -21.58 -10.82
CA HIS A 268 -9.39 -21.07 -11.71
C HIS A 268 -8.90 -19.78 -12.38
N THR A 269 -8.90 -19.72 -13.71
CA THR A 269 -8.62 -18.52 -14.50
C THR A 269 -9.60 -18.38 -15.67
N ASP A 270 -9.49 -17.28 -16.41
CA ASP A 270 -10.07 -17.17 -17.75
C ASP A 270 -9.42 -18.16 -18.75
N CYS A 271 -9.95 -18.23 -19.97
CA CYS A 271 -9.42 -19.06 -21.06
C CYS A 271 -8.12 -18.53 -21.70
N TRP A 272 -7.34 -17.69 -21.02
CA TRP A 272 -6.16 -17.11 -21.63
C TRP A 272 -4.98 -18.09 -21.71
N ARG A 273 -4.38 -18.18 -22.91
CA ARG A 273 -3.40 -19.22 -23.29
C ARG A 273 -2.15 -19.27 -22.41
N ALA A 274 -1.76 -18.16 -21.77
CA ALA A 274 -0.59 -18.15 -20.90
C ALA A 274 -0.71 -19.14 -19.72
N TYR A 275 -1.95 -19.52 -19.35
CA TYR A 275 -2.24 -20.44 -18.27
C TYR A 275 -2.25 -21.92 -18.67
N ASP A 276 -2.16 -22.24 -19.96
CA ASP A 276 -2.25 -23.63 -20.45
C ASP A 276 -1.13 -24.53 -19.90
N CYS A 277 0.02 -23.95 -19.56
CA CYS A 277 1.16 -24.65 -18.99
C CYS A 277 1.05 -24.94 -17.48
N LEU A 278 0.00 -24.46 -16.78
CA LEU A 278 -0.12 -24.61 -15.32
C LEU A 278 -0.10 -26.08 -14.87
N ALA A 279 -0.61 -27.00 -15.69
CA ALA A 279 -0.56 -28.44 -15.42
C ALA A 279 0.88 -28.97 -15.29
N GLU A 280 1.78 -28.48 -16.14
CA GLU A 280 3.22 -28.85 -16.14
C GLU A 280 3.93 -28.37 -14.87
N HIS A 281 3.37 -27.37 -14.19
CA HIS A 281 3.89 -26.79 -12.96
C HIS A 281 3.24 -27.35 -11.68
N GLY A 282 2.47 -28.43 -11.80
CA GLY A 282 1.89 -29.15 -10.66
C GLY A 282 0.57 -28.57 -10.15
N TYR A 283 -0.18 -27.88 -11.00
CA TYR A 283 -1.52 -27.36 -10.68
C TYR A 283 -2.61 -28.10 -11.46
N THR A 284 -3.81 -28.17 -10.91
CA THR A 284 -5.00 -28.54 -11.70
C THR A 284 -5.62 -27.26 -12.24
N HIS A 285 -5.64 -27.08 -13.55
CA HIS A 285 -6.19 -25.87 -14.16
C HIS A 285 -7.65 -26.08 -14.58
N LYS A 286 -8.53 -25.18 -14.11
CA LYS A 286 -9.91 -25.05 -14.59
C LYS A 286 -10.11 -23.66 -15.18
N LYS A 287 -10.92 -23.59 -16.24
CA LYS A 287 -11.08 -22.39 -17.06
C LYS A 287 -12.53 -21.93 -17.07
N VAL A 288 -12.72 -20.62 -17.14
CA VAL A 288 -14.00 -19.98 -17.42
C VAL A 288 -13.95 -19.36 -18.81
N ASN A 289 -14.91 -19.71 -19.67
CA ASN A 289 -15.01 -19.13 -21.00
C ASN A 289 -15.94 -17.92 -21.00
N HIS A 290 -15.40 -16.71 -20.86
CA HIS A 290 -16.19 -15.48 -20.91
C HIS A 290 -16.79 -15.16 -22.29
N SER A 291 -16.42 -15.90 -23.34
CA SER A 291 -17.02 -15.79 -24.68
C SER A 291 -18.15 -16.79 -24.91
N ASP A 292 -18.50 -17.60 -23.91
CA ASP A 292 -19.64 -18.49 -23.97
C ASP A 292 -20.95 -17.68 -24.04
N PRO A 293 -21.77 -17.86 -25.09
CA PRO A 293 -23.01 -17.12 -25.27
C PRO A 293 -24.11 -17.53 -24.27
N ASP A 294 -24.04 -18.75 -23.73
CA ASP A 294 -25.05 -19.30 -22.83
C ASP A 294 -24.72 -18.99 -21.36
N ASN A 295 -23.44 -19.09 -20.95
CA ASN A 295 -23.01 -18.69 -19.61
C ASN A 295 -21.55 -18.19 -19.55
N PRO A 296 -21.31 -16.86 -19.65
CA PRO A 296 -19.96 -16.30 -19.64
C PRO A 296 -19.36 -16.18 -18.24
N PHE A 297 -20.07 -16.51 -17.16
CA PHE A 297 -19.62 -16.27 -15.78
C PHE A 297 -19.26 -17.54 -15.01
N VAL A 298 -19.85 -18.67 -15.38
CA VAL A 298 -19.67 -19.95 -14.69
C VAL A 298 -19.60 -21.06 -15.73
N ALA A 299 -18.54 -21.86 -15.68
CA ALA A 299 -18.44 -23.05 -16.53
C ALA A 299 -19.45 -24.13 -16.11
N GLU A 300 -19.72 -25.10 -16.98
CA GLU A 300 -20.66 -26.20 -16.71
C GLU A 300 -20.35 -26.98 -15.42
N ASP A 301 -19.07 -27.08 -15.05
CA ASP A 301 -18.61 -27.78 -13.84
C ASP A 301 -18.63 -26.90 -12.57
N GLY A 302 -19.18 -25.69 -12.66
CA GLY A 302 -19.26 -24.72 -11.56
C GLY A 302 -18.01 -23.84 -11.40
N THR A 303 -17.01 -23.95 -12.27
CA THR A 303 -15.81 -23.08 -12.22
C THR A 303 -16.17 -21.61 -12.45
N HIS A 304 -15.65 -20.71 -11.61
CA HIS A 304 -15.81 -19.25 -11.76
C HIS A 304 -14.59 -18.49 -11.21
N THR A 305 -14.44 -17.22 -11.63
CA THR A 305 -13.39 -16.24 -11.26
C THR A 305 -13.93 -14.99 -10.56
N GLN A 306 -15.23 -14.99 -10.23
CA GLN A 306 -15.96 -13.84 -9.69
C GLN A 306 -15.31 -13.21 -8.42
N ARG A 307 -14.64 -14.00 -7.58
CA ARG A 307 -14.05 -13.47 -6.35
C ARG A 307 -12.85 -12.58 -6.65
N ILE A 308 -11.96 -12.99 -7.55
CA ILE A 308 -10.82 -12.15 -7.90
C ILE A 308 -11.27 -10.93 -8.71
N GLU A 309 -12.24 -11.11 -9.62
CA GLU A 309 -12.84 -10.01 -10.38
C GLU A 309 -13.46 -8.93 -9.49
N SER A 310 -14.21 -9.34 -8.45
CA SER A 310 -14.79 -8.41 -7.48
C SER A 310 -13.73 -7.65 -6.67
N GLN A 311 -12.56 -8.26 -6.40
CA GLN A 311 -11.46 -7.56 -5.73
C GLN A 311 -10.95 -6.39 -6.57
N TRP A 312 -10.90 -6.51 -7.89
CA TRP A 312 -10.39 -5.42 -8.74
C TRP A 312 -11.17 -4.12 -8.58
N ARG A 313 -12.49 -4.19 -8.35
CA ARG A 313 -13.30 -3.00 -8.06
C ARG A 313 -12.83 -2.31 -6.79
N ALA A 314 -12.58 -3.07 -5.72
CA ALA A 314 -12.10 -2.54 -4.45
C ALA A 314 -10.70 -1.94 -4.56
N VAL A 315 -9.76 -2.65 -5.21
CA VAL A 315 -8.39 -2.17 -5.43
C VAL A 315 -8.41 -0.91 -6.28
N LYS A 316 -9.08 -0.90 -7.44
CA LYS A 316 -9.15 0.28 -8.33
C LYS A 316 -9.78 1.50 -7.64
N ARG A 317 -10.74 1.31 -6.72
CA ARG A 317 -11.32 2.40 -5.93
C ARG A 317 -10.28 3.07 -5.03
N PHE A 318 -9.42 2.29 -4.39
CA PHE A 318 -8.32 2.80 -3.57
C PHE A 318 -7.36 3.67 -4.40
N PHE A 319 -6.92 3.17 -5.57
CA PHE A 319 -6.00 3.88 -6.45
C PHE A 319 -6.58 5.18 -7.04
N ARG A 320 -7.90 5.20 -7.32
CA ARG A 320 -8.59 6.41 -7.82
C ARG A 320 -8.62 7.54 -6.79
N LYS A 321 -8.77 7.23 -5.49
CA LYS A 321 -8.94 8.25 -4.42
C LYS A 321 -7.76 9.22 -4.35
N GLN A 322 -6.56 8.78 -4.72
CA GLN A 322 -5.31 9.53 -4.58
C GLN A 322 -4.52 9.61 -5.90
N ASN A 323 -5.17 9.26 -7.02
CA ASN A 323 -4.57 9.29 -8.36
C ASN A 323 -3.24 8.50 -8.50
N TYR A 324 -3.13 7.36 -7.81
CA TYR A 324 -1.88 6.58 -7.74
C TYR A 324 -1.50 5.82 -9.01
N ASN A 325 -2.33 5.88 -10.06
CA ASN A 325 -2.12 5.13 -11.30
C ASN A 325 -0.82 5.47 -12.05
N ASN A 326 -0.18 6.61 -11.74
CA ASN A 326 1.06 7.07 -12.36
C ASN A 326 2.18 7.28 -11.32
N SER A 327 2.07 6.64 -10.15
CA SER A 327 3.07 6.74 -9.10
C SER A 327 4.37 6.10 -9.58
N GLN A 328 5.51 6.79 -9.41
CA GLN A 328 6.83 6.18 -9.56
C GLN A 328 7.02 4.98 -8.61
N SER A 329 6.24 4.93 -7.53
CA SER A 329 6.20 3.82 -6.60
C SER A 329 4.81 3.14 -6.58
N PHE A 330 4.38 2.63 -7.74
CA PHE A 330 3.11 1.92 -7.86
C PHE A 330 3.07 0.65 -6.98
N THR A 331 4.20 -0.07 -6.89
CA THR A 331 4.36 -1.24 -6.02
C THR A 331 4.14 -0.91 -4.54
N ASP A 332 4.72 0.18 -4.03
CA ASP A 332 4.53 0.57 -2.63
C ASP A 332 3.08 0.90 -2.31
N VAL A 333 2.33 1.44 -3.28
CA VAL A 333 0.90 1.70 -3.11
C VAL A 333 0.09 0.40 -3.05
N ILE A 334 0.47 -0.64 -3.80
CA ILE A 334 -0.12 -1.98 -3.66
C ILE A 334 0.14 -2.53 -2.26
N VAL A 335 1.39 -2.43 -1.78
CA VAL A 335 1.75 -2.90 -0.44
C VAL A 335 0.99 -2.14 0.64
N GLU A 336 0.86 -0.81 0.51
CA GLU A 336 0.01 -0.01 1.39
C GLU A 336 -1.44 -0.48 1.38
N TYR A 337 -2.01 -0.76 0.20
CA TYR A 337 -3.37 -1.26 0.08
C TYR A 337 -3.55 -2.60 0.84
N LEU A 338 -2.62 -3.53 0.65
CA LEU A 338 -2.63 -4.83 1.34
C LEU A 338 -2.51 -4.66 2.86
N TRP A 339 -1.62 -3.78 3.32
CA TRP A 339 -1.51 -3.44 4.74
C TRP A 339 -2.82 -2.88 5.29
N ARG A 340 -3.45 -1.90 4.62
CA ARG A 340 -4.74 -1.33 5.05
C ARG A 340 -5.85 -2.37 5.09
N ARG A 341 -5.92 -3.23 4.07
CA ARG A 341 -6.87 -4.35 4.03
C ARG A 341 -6.68 -5.27 5.24
N ASN A 342 -5.43 -5.59 5.58
CA ASN A 342 -5.08 -6.42 6.73
C ASN A 342 -5.49 -5.77 8.06
N VAL A 343 -5.22 -4.48 8.24
CA VAL A 343 -5.65 -3.70 9.41
C VAL A 343 -7.18 -3.75 9.56
N GLU A 344 -7.91 -3.55 8.46
CA GLU A 344 -9.37 -3.56 8.44
C GLU A 344 -9.96 -4.96 8.71
N LYS A 345 -9.39 -6.00 8.09
CA LYS A 345 -9.80 -7.41 8.25
C LYS A 345 -9.72 -7.83 9.70
N PHE A 346 -8.59 -7.54 10.35
CA PHE A 346 -8.34 -7.90 11.74
C PHE A 346 -8.82 -6.85 12.74
N LYS A 347 -9.58 -5.83 12.29
CA LYS A 347 -10.18 -4.80 13.15
C LYS A 347 -9.16 -4.15 14.07
N LYS A 348 -7.95 -3.95 13.55
CA LYS A 348 -6.86 -3.35 14.29
C LYS A 348 -6.98 -1.83 14.24
N ASP A 349 -6.45 -1.19 15.28
CA ASP A 349 -6.28 0.25 15.32
C ASP A 349 -5.20 0.68 14.29
N PRO A 350 -5.56 1.48 13.27
CA PRO A 350 -4.63 1.88 12.22
C PRO A 350 -3.44 2.69 12.73
N PHE A 351 -3.67 3.56 13.73
CA PHE A 351 -2.62 4.39 14.30
C PHE A 351 -1.62 3.53 15.07
N LYS A 352 -2.10 2.60 15.90
CA LYS A 352 -1.22 1.63 16.59
C LYS A 352 -0.45 0.76 15.60
N GLU A 353 -1.06 0.34 14.49
CA GLU A 353 -0.38 -0.48 13.48
C GLU A 353 0.76 0.28 12.79
N ILE A 354 0.60 1.57 12.47
CA ILE A 354 1.73 2.35 11.92
C ILE A 354 2.79 2.66 12.98
N MET A 355 2.43 2.87 14.24
CA MET A 355 3.42 2.99 15.33
C MET A 355 4.27 1.72 15.47
N ARG A 356 3.65 0.54 15.34
CA ARG A 356 4.38 -0.76 15.31
C ARG A 356 5.30 -0.85 14.10
N ALA A 357 4.86 -0.40 12.93
CA ALA A 357 5.70 -0.37 11.74
C ALA A 357 6.91 0.55 11.92
N ILE A 358 6.71 1.77 12.45
CA ILE A 358 7.79 2.73 12.74
C ILE A 358 8.83 2.11 13.68
N LYS A 359 8.39 1.52 14.79
CA LYS A 359 9.25 0.87 15.78
C LYS A 359 10.00 -0.37 15.25
N HIS A 360 9.44 -1.01 14.23
CA HIS A 360 10.09 -2.17 13.62
C HIS A 360 11.23 -1.73 12.69
N VAL A 361 11.04 -0.63 11.96
CA VAL A 361 12.00 -0.11 10.99
C VAL A 361 13.15 0.67 11.65
N TYR A 362 12.88 1.37 12.75
CA TYR A 362 13.84 2.20 13.50
C TYR A 362 13.93 1.75 14.95
#